data_AF-A0AAX4JB82-F1
#
_entry.id   AF-A0AAX4JB82-F1
#
_cell.length_a   1.000
_cell.length_b   1.000
_cell.length_c   1.000
_cell.angle_alpha   90.00
_cell.angle_beta   90.00
_cell.angle_gamma   90.00
#
_symmetry.space_group_name_H-M   'P 1'
#
loop_
_entity.id
_entity.type
_entity.pdbx_description
1 polymer ?
#
loop_
_entity_poly.entity_id
_entity_poly.type
_entity_poly.pdbx_seq_one_letter_code
_entity_poly.pdbx_strand_id
1 'polypeptide(L)'
;MWLPCLIIIISAYFFFRKRQTRQKILQTSSFLQSNFSHNLVLYPSIYQSIILSKNNSIFNLMYTIITLKKDFCLTQLFFTDQTDKLIFKSFLNYKTPNFYINNVRNVNKHFARKYFTITKTKNYTYYGNISQEIVGFCNKYKVDNFYCSYWTEDKNVTEGSVVYLETDIEYLGDEEFINEFFGIFKDIPEESEKRFEKEKKKIMEGIEKDKENEKKDFVERIIEEINKNTNRGNIIKKKKPNKKIK
;
A
#
# COMPACT_ATOMS: atom_id res chain seq x y z
N MET A 1 -18.11 -46.47 -5.83
CA MET A 1 -18.13 -45.64 -4.59
C MET A 1 -16.75 -45.21 -4.07
N TRP A 2 -15.63 -45.72 -4.61
CA TRP A 2 -14.29 -45.40 -4.08
C TRP A 2 -13.75 -44.01 -4.45
N LEU A 3 -14.09 -43.51 -5.65
CA LEU A 3 -13.58 -42.23 -6.14
C LEU A 3 -14.04 -41.02 -5.31
N PRO A 4 -15.32 -40.89 -4.89
CA PRO A 4 -15.75 -39.83 -3.97
C PRO A 4 -15.02 -39.89 -2.62
N CYS A 5 -14.84 -41.10 -2.04
CA CYS A 5 -14.12 -41.27 -0.77
C CYS A 5 -12.66 -40.84 -0.88
N LEU A 6 -11.98 -41.20 -1.98
CA LEU A 6 -10.61 -40.80 -2.25
C LEU A 6 -10.47 -39.27 -2.35
N ILE A 7 -11.37 -38.61 -3.08
CA ILE A 7 -11.40 -37.15 -3.21
C ILE A 7 -11.60 -36.48 -1.84
N ILE A 8 -12.51 -37.01 -1.02
CA ILE A 8 -12.75 -36.49 0.33
C ILE A 8 -11.50 -36.62 1.20
N ILE A 9 -10.83 -37.77 1.20
CA ILE A 9 -9.62 -38.01 2.00
C ILE A 9 -8.47 -37.08 1.58
N ILE A 10 -8.21 -36.97 0.27
CA ILE A 10 -7.15 -36.09 -0.26
C ILE A 10 -7.46 -34.63 0.09
N SER A 11 -8.71 -34.21 -0.08
CA SER A 11 -9.14 -32.86 0.28
C SER A 11 -8.95 -32.60 1.77
N ALA A 12 -9.41 -33.50 2.64
CA ALA A 12 -9.27 -33.39 4.09
C ALA A 12 -7.80 -33.29 4.52
N TYR A 13 -6.92 -34.12 3.94
CA TYR A 13 -5.48 -34.07 4.20
C TYR A 13 -4.88 -32.72 3.81
N PHE A 14 -5.24 -32.20 2.65
CA PHE A 14 -4.77 -30.90 2.17
C PHE A 14 -5.25 -29.75 3.08
N PHE A 15 -6.55 -29.71 3.42
CA PHE A 15 -7.09 -28.72 4.35
C PHE A 15 -6.41 -28.77 5.72
N PHE A 16 -6.13 -29.97 6.22
CA PHE A 16 -5.42 -30.17 7.48
C PHE A 16 -3.98 -29.62 7.43
N ARG A 17 -3.22 -29.95 6.38
CA ARG A 17 -1.85 -29.43 6.16
C ARG A 17 -1.83 -27.90 6.06
N LYS A 18 -2.78 -27.30 5.34
CA LYS A 18 -2.90 -25.83 5.23
C LYS A 18 -3.22 -25.19 6.57
N ARG A 19 -4.13 -25.78 7.35
CA ARG A 19 -4.43 -25.30 8.70
C ARG A 19 -3.22 -25.34 9.62
N GLN A 20 -2.40 -26.40 9.57
CA GLN A 20 -1.15 -26.49 10.33
C GLN A 20 -0.15 -25.42 9.92
N THR A 21 0.04 -25.21 8.62
CA THR A 21 0.96 -24.19 8.08
C THR A 21 0.55 -22.79 8.56
N ARG A 22 -0.73 -22.47 8.45
CA ARG A 22 -1.31 -21.22 8.95
C ARG A 22 -1.09 -21.02 10.44
N GLN A 23 -1.28 -22.07 11.24
CA GLN A 23 -1.05 -22.02 12.68
C GLN A 23 0.43 -21.77 13.02
N LYS A 24 1.36 -22.43 12.32
CA LYS A 24 2.80 -22.19 12.50
C LYS A 24 3.19 -20.74 12.21
N ILE A 25 2.68 -20.17 11.11
CA ILE A 25 2.94 -18.77 10.77
C ILE A 25 2.30 -17.83 11.80
N LEU A 26 1.10 -18.13 12.29
CA LEU A 26 0.50 -17.33 13.35
C LEU A 26 1.32 -17.34 14.64
N GLN A 27 1.99 -18.45 14.97
CA GLN A 27 2.86 -18.51 16.16
C GLN A 27 4.04 -17.53 16.07
N THR A 28 4.55 -17.23 14.87
CA THR A 28 5.68 -16.29 14.72
C THR A 28 5.27 -14.84 14.96
N SER A 29 3.97 -14.53 14.97
CA SER A 29 3.47 -13.18 15.23
C SER A 29 3.43 -12.78 16.72
N SER A 30 3.95 -13.61 17.62
CA SER A 30 3.91 -13.37 19.08
C SER A 30 4.55 -12.04 19.46
N PHE A 31 5.69 -11.71 18.86
CA PHE A 31 6.38 -10.44 19.11
C PHE A 31 5.52 -9.24 18.68
N LEU A 32 4.99 -9.26 17.46
CA LEU A 32 4.05 -8.22 16.99
C LEU A 32 2.86 -8.06 17.94
N GLN A 33 2.23 -9.16 18.35
CA GLN A 33 1.06 -9.14 19.24
C GLN A 33 1.39 -8.56 20.62
N SER A 34 2.60 -8.79 21.14
CA SER A 34 3.03 -8.26 22.45
C SER A 34 3.12 -6.73 22.50
N ASN A 35 3.17 -6.06 21.34
CA ASN A 35 3.14 -4.60 21.25
C ASN A 35 1.73 -4.01 21.47
N PHE A 36 0.69 -4.84 21.66
CA PHE A 36 -0.69 -4.42 21.81
C PHE A 36 -1.34 -5.03 23.05
N SER A 37 -2.21 -4.26 23.72
CA SER A 37 -2.92 -4.74 24.91
C SER A 37 -4.01 -5.77 24.60
N HIS A 38 -4.58 -5.73 23.40
CA HIS A 38 -5.62 -6.67 22.98
C HIS A 38 -5.34 -7.23 21.59
N ASN A 39 -5.51 -8.54 21.46
CA ASN A 39 -5.35 -9.26 20.21
C ASN A 39 -6.51 -10.24 20.01
N LEU A 40 -7.07 -10.31 18.80
CA LEU A 40 -8.09 -11.28 18.42
C LEU A 40 -7.74 -11.87 17.05
N VAL A 41 -7.68 -13.19 16.96
CA VAL A 41 -7.37 -13.88 15.69
C VAL A 41 -8.66 -14.38 15.04
N LEU A 42 -8.87 -14.01 13.79
CA LEU A 42 -9.96 -14.46 12.93
C LEU A 42 -9.43 -15.33 11.80
N TYR A 43 -10.27 -16.25 11.34
CA TYR A 43 -9.95 -17.20 10.29
C TYR A 43 -10.98 -17.16 9.15
N PRO A 44 -10.96 -16.12 8.29
CA PRO A 44 -11.93 -15.99 7.21
C PRO A 44 -11.93 -17.18 6.24
N SER A 45 -10.77 -17.83 6.06
CA SER A 45 -10.64 -19.04 5.26
C SER A 45 -9.44 -19.89 5.70
N ILE A 46 -9.25 -21.05 5.09
CA ILE A 46 -8.05 -21.89 5.33
C ILE A 46 -6.75 -21.27 4.82
N TYR A 47 -6.83 -20.29 3.91
CA TYR A 47 -5.68 -19.57 3.37
C TYR A 47 -5.45 -18.22 4.03
N GLN A 48 -6.39 -17.73 4.84
CA GLN A 48 -6.30 -16.39 5.39
C GLN A 48 -6.47 -16.40 6.89
N SER A 49 -5.67 -15.57 7.57
CA SER A 49 -5.86 -15.22 8.97
C SER A 49 -5.76 -13.73 9.14
N ILE A 50 -6.51 -13.20 10.08
CA ILE A 50 -6.50 -11.78 10.42
C ILE A 50 -6.25 -11.70 11.92
N ILE A 51 -5.19 -11.02 12.32
CA ILE A 51 -4.95 -10.64 13.72
C ILE A 51 -5.42 -9.20 13.86
N LEU A 52 -6.40 -9.01 14.73
CA LEU A 52 -6.94 -7.72 15.14
C LEU A 52 -6.21 -7.30 16.41
N SER A 53 -5.34 -6.30 16.30
CA SER A 53 -4.53 -5.80 17.41
C SER A 53 -4.96 -4.38 17.77
N LYS A 54 -5.17 -4.09 19.06
CA LYS A 54 -5.71 -2.81 19.55
C LYS A 54 -4.91 -2.27 20.73
N ASN A 55 -5.01 -0.94 20.92
CA ASN A 55 -4.44 -0.19 22.04
C ASN A 55 -2.91 -0.26 22.09
N ASN A 56 -2.25 0.29 21.08
CA ASN A 56 -0.82 0.61 21.08
C ASN A 56 -0.62 2.14 21.14
N SER A 57 0.56 2.59 21.60
CA SER A 57 0.85 4.03 21.71
C SER A 57 0.85 4.78 20.37
N ILE A 58 1.14 4.08 19.27
CA ILE A 58 1.21 4.62 17.91
C ILE A 58 -0.10 4.34 17.16
N PHE A 59 -0.60 3.10 17.27
CA PHE A 59 -1.75 2.61 16.52
C PHE A 59 -2.95 2.30 17.43
N ASN A 60 -4.10 2.90 17.11
CA ASN A 60 -5.39 2.61 17.75
C ASN A 60 -5.82 1.17 17.43
N LEU A 61 -5.63 0.78 16.17
CA LEU A 61 -6.05 -0.50 15.62
C LEU A 61 -5.08 -0.92 14.51
N MET A 62 -4.80 -2.21 14.44
CA MET A 62 -4.02 -2.83 13.38
C MET A 62 -4.67 -4.15 12.96
N TYR A 63 -4.82 -4.32 11.66
CA TYR A 63 -5.18 -5.58 11.02
C TYR A 63 -3.92 -6.16 10.40
N THR A 64 -3.48 -7.28 10.95
CA THR A 64 -2.42 -8.09 10.36
C THR A 64 -3.06 -9.21 9.56
N ILE A 65 -3.10 -9.06 8.25
CA ILE A 65 -3.72 -9.99 7.32
C ILE A 65 -2.63 -10.87 6.73
N ILE A 66 -2.74 -12.16 7.01
CA ILE A 66 -1.82 -13.19 6.56
C ILE A 66 -2.55 -13.98 5.47
N THR A 67 -2.00 -14.01 4.27
CA THR A 67 -2.57 -14.73 3.13
C THR A 67 -1.58 -15.76 2.62
N LEU A 68 -1.97 -17.02 2.64
CA LEU A 68 -1.21 -18.14 2.10
C LEU A 68 -1.57 -18.36 0.63
N LYS A 69 -0.60 -18.83 -0.14
CA LYS A 69 -0.75 -19.28 -1.52
C LYS A 69 -1.86 -20.33 -1.58
N LYS A 70 -2.75 -20.15 -2.57
CA LYS A 70 -3.76 -21.13 -2.94
C LYS A 70 -3.13 -22.16 -3.86
N ASP A 71 -3.09 -23.40 -3.39
CA ASP A 71 -2.41 -24.53 -4.02
C ASP A 71 -3.30 -25.77 -4.12
N PHE A 72 -4.62 -25.60 -3.95
CA PHE A 72 -5.58 -26.71 -4.03
C PHE A 72 -5.92 -27.12 -5.46
N CYS A 73 -5.83 -26.19 -6.43
CA CYS A 73 -6.12 -26.50 -7.83
C CYS A 73 -4.83 -26.61 -8.64
N LEU A 74 -4.65 -27.73 -9.35
CA LEU A 74 -3.50 -27.97 -10.25
C LEU A 74 -3.35 -26.85 -11.28
N THR A 75 -4.44 -26.30 -11.83
CA THR A 75 -4.34 -25.17 -12.76
C THR A 75 -3.83 -23.90 -12.07
N GLN A 76 -4.17 -23.67 -10.80
CA GLN A 76 -3.63 -22.51 -10.05
C GLN A 76 -2.14 -22.68 -9.71
N LEU A 77 -1.66 -23.92 -9.56
CA LEU A 77 -0.24 -24.20 -9.34
C LEU A 77 0.63 -23.82 -10.55
N PHE A 78 0.11 -24.00 -11.77
CA PHE A 78 0.86 -23.76 -13.00
C PHE A 78 0.63 -22.38 -13.64
N PHE A 79 -0.50 -21.73 -13.38
CA PHE A 79 -0.90 -20.49 -14.08
C PHE A 79 -0.97 -19.23 -13.21
N THR A 80 -0.68 -19.31 -11.90
CA THR A 80 -0.72 -18.14 -11.02
C THR A 80 0.51 -18.00 -10.12
N ASP A 81 1.20 -16.86 -10.24
CA ASP A 81 2.25 -16.38 -9.34
C ASP A 81 1.67 -15.89 -8.00
N GLN A 82 0.82 -16.71 -7.37
CA GLN A 82 0.35 -16.43 -6.02
C GLN A 82 1.48 -16.75 -5.04
N THR A 83 1.96 -15.73 -4.35
CA THR A 83 2.89 -15.84 -3.24
C THR A 83 2.15 -15.69 -1.91
N ASP A 84 2.77 -16.18 -0.85
CA ASP A 84 2.35 -15.84 0.51
C ASP A 84 2.55 -14.33 0.73
N LYS A 85 1.63 -13.70 1.45
CA LYS A 85 1.63 -12.25 1.66
C LYS A 85 1.29 -11.90 3.10
N LEU A 86 1.97 -10.86 3.57
CA LEU A 86 1.68 -10.16 4.81
C LEU A 86 1.20 -8.76 4.50
N ILE A 87 0.06 -8.40 5.08
CA ILE A 87 -0.47 -7.04 4.99
C ILE A 87 -0.68 -6.51 6.39
N PHE A 88 -0.12 -5.34 6.67
CA PHE A 88 -0.48 -4.52 7.81
C PHE A 88 -1.39 -3.40 7.34
N LYS A 89 -2.61 -3.36 7.86
CA LYS A 89 -3.52 -2.22 7.72
C LYS A 89 -3.76 -1.62 9.10
N SER A 90 -3.13 -0.49 9.38
CA SER A 90 -3.12 0.14 10.70
C SER A 90 -3.76 1.54 10.69
N PHE A 91 -4.18 1.98 11.86
CA PHE A 91 -4.83 3.27 12.07
C PHE A 91 -4.04 4.03 13.13
N LEU A 92 -3.40 5.12 12.71
CA LEU A 92 -2.62 5.99 13.59
C LEU A 92 -3.53 6.81 14.50
N ASN A 93 -3.01 7.19 15.65
CA ASN A 93 -3.74 8.03 16.62
C ASN A 93 -3.79 9.51 16.19
N TYR A 94 -2.99 9.89 15.20
CA TYR A 94 -2.80 11.25 14.71
C TYR A 94 -2.72 11.27 13.18
N LYS A 95 -2.81 12.47 12.60
CA LYS A 95 -2.67 12.66 11.16
C LYS A 95 -1.20 12.89 10.81
N THR A 96 -0.77 12.26 9.73
CA THR A 96 0.60 12.35 9.22
C THR A 96 0.58 12.74 7.74
N PRO A 97 1.69 13.28 7.19
CA PRO A 97 1.77 13.60 5.77
C PRO A 97 1.48 12.38 4.89
N ASN A 98 0.64 12.58 3.87
CA ASN A 98 0.33 11.50 2.94
C ASN A 98 1.57 11.08 2.16
N PHE A 99 1.79 9.77 2.07
CA PHE A 99 2.79 9.18 1.19
C PHE A 99 2.32 7.88 0.58
N TYR A 100 2.85 7.57 -0.60
CA TYR A 100 2.62 6.31 -1.29
C TYR A 100 3.91 5.81 -1.91
N ILE A 101 4.22 4.54 -1.70
CA ILE A 101 5.42 3.86 -2.16
C ILE A 101 4.96 2.57 -2.80
N ASN A 102 5.35 2.36 -4.05
CA ASN A 102 5.03 1.13 -4.76
C ASN A 102 6.32 0.59 -5.35
N ASN A 103 6.51 -0.73 -5.27
CA ASN A 103 7.54 -1.40 -6.02
C ASN A 103 7.31 -1.14 -7.52
N VAL A 104 8.38 -0.87 -8.28
CA VAL A 104 8.28 -0.57 -9.72
C VAL A 104 7.63 -1.71 -10.50
N ARG A 105 7.75 -2.95 -10.01
CA ARG A 105 7.12 -4.14 -10.60
C ARG A 105 5.61 -4.24 -10.31
N ASN A 106 5.09 -3.46 -9.36
CA ASN A 106 3.68 -3.54 -8.97
C ASN A 106 2.80 -2.62 -9.83
N VAL A 107 1.67 -3.17 -10.29
CA VAL A 107 0.68 -2.47 -11.11
C VAL A 107 -0.41 -1.83 -10.24
N ASN A 108 -0.61 -2.33 -9.01
CA ASN A 108 -1.60 -1.79 -8.09
C ASN A 108 -1.09 -0.50 -7.44
N LYS A 109 -1.96 0.50 -7.44
CA LYS A 109 -1.52 1.88 -7.54
C LYS A 109 -2.60 2.77 -6.91
N HIS A 110 -2.41 3.19 -5.66
CA HIS A 110 -3.38 3.99 -4.90
C HIS A 110 -3.88 5.22 -5.70
N PHE A 111 -5.19 5.49 -5.72
CA PHE A 111 -5.78 6.51 -6.60
C PHE A 111 -5.19 7.91 -6.36
N ALA A 112 -5.04 8.28 -5.08
CA ALA A 112 -4.62 9.61 -4.67
C ALA A 112 -3.19 9.97 -5.10
N ARG A 113 -2.34 8.99 -5.44
CA ARG A 113 -0.94 9.22 -5.83
C ARG A 113 -0.78 10.13 -7.06
N LYS A 114 -1.82 10.24 -7.91
CA LYS A 114 -1.84 11.11 -9.10
C LYS A 114 -1.64 12.59 -8.75
N TYR A 115 -1.94 12.99 -7.51
CA TYR A 115 -1.92 14.38 -7.05
C TYR A 115 -0.64 14.79 -6.32
N PHE A 116 0.32 13.85 -6.20
CA PHE A 116 1.55 14.06 -5.44
C PHE A 116 2.80 14.08 -6.34
N THR A 117 3.85 14.75 -5.85
CA THR A 117 5.15 14.78 -6.49
C THR A 117 5.75 13.38 -6.56
N ILE A 118 6.32 13.02 -7.72
CA ILE A 118 6.85 11.69 -7.99
C ILE A 118 8.37 11.69 -7.89
N THR A 119 8.92 10.77 -7.11
CA THR A 119 10.36 10.44 -7.10
C THR A 119 10.53 8.97 -7.43
N LYS A 120 11.53 8.61 -8.24
CA LYS A 120 11.77 7.22 -8.66
C LYS A 120 13.18 6.79 -8.28
N THR A 121 13.30 5.56 -7.77
CA THR A 121 14.56 4.83 -7.66
C THR A 121 14.50 3.59 -8.54
N LYS A 122 15.57 2.77 -8.52
CA LYS A 122 15.64 1.52 -9.26
C LYS A 122 14.50 0.55 -8.90
N ASN A 123 14.13 0.50 -7.63
CA ASN A 123 13.21 -0.50 -7.10
C ASN A 123 11.83 0.07 -6.75
N TYR A 124 11.72 1.38 -6.48
CA TYR A 124 10.51 1.99 -5.96
C TYR A 124 10.11 3.28 -6.67
N THR A 125 8.80 3.53 -6.70
CA THR A 125 8.23 4.85 -7.02
C THR A 125 7.57 5.42 -5.78
N TYR A 126 8.02 6.61 -5.41
CA TYR A 126 7.63 7.37 -4.23
C TYR A 126 6.72 8.53 -4.64
N TYR A 127 5.68 8.77 -3.84
CA TYR A 127 4.72 9.84 -4.02
C TYR A 127 4.50 10.56 -2.69
N GLY A 128 4.56 11.88 -2.69
CA GLY A 128 4.27 12.69 -1.50
C GLY A 128 5.53 13.05 -0.71
N ASN A 129 5.34 13.39 0.56
CA ASN A 129 6.44 13.79 1.44
C ASN A 129 6.93 12.59 2.24
N ILE A 130 8.12 12.08 1.92
CA ILE A 130 8.65 10.83 2.46
C ILE A 130 9.95 11.10 3.18
N SER A 131 10.06 10.64 4.43
CA SER A 131 11.28 10.75 5.24
C SER A 131 12.36 9.78 4.77
N GLN A 132 13.62 10.07 5.10
CA GLN A 132 14.73 9.15 4.79
C GLN A 132 14.61 7.83 5.53
N GLU A 133 14.01 7.81 6.71
CA GLU A 133 13.75 6.59 7.47
C GLU A 133 12.79 5.64 6.74
N ILE A 134 11.70 6.17 6.18
CA ILE A 134 10.77 5.39 5.36
C ILE A 134 11.49 4.83 4.12
N VAL A 135 12.32 5.65 3.47
CA VAL A 135 13.12 5.20 2.31
C VAL A 135 14.09 4.09 2.72
N GLY A 136 14.77 4.25 3.86
CA GLY A 136 15.69 3.25 4.42
C GLY A 136 14.99 1.92 4.69
N PHE A 137 13.83 1.96 5.35
CA PHE A 137 13.01 0.78 5.60
C PHE A 137 12.62 0.06 4.31
N CYS A 138 12.09 0.78 3.30
CA CYS A 138 11.72 0.18 2.01
C CYS A 138 12.92 -0.38 1.23
N ASN A 139 14.12 0.17 1.40
CA ASN A 139 15.31 -0.35 0.74
C ASN A 139 15.87 -1.59 1.47
N LYS A 140 15.67 -1.69 2.78
CA LYS A 140 16.11 -2.81 3.61
C LYS A 140 15.20 -4.04 3.44
N TYR A 141 13.89 -3.83 3.38
CA TYR A 141 12.89 -4.90 3.29
C TYR A 141 12.19 -4.90 1.93
N LYS A 142 11.84 -6.10 1.45
CA LYS A 142 11.10 -6.25 0.19
C LYS A 142 9.63 -5.88 0.39
N VAL A 143 9.34 -4.60 0.13
CA VAL A 143 8.00 -4.04 0.21
C VAL A 143 7.36 -4.04 -1.18
N ASP A 144 6.09 -4.45 -1.27
CA ASP A 144 5.33 -4.36 -2.51
C ASP A 144 4.58 -3.03 -2.61
N ASN A 145 3.83 -2.69 -1.55
CA ASN A 145 3.07 -1.45 -1.43
C ASN A 145 3.20 -0.92 -0.01
N PHE A 146 3.44 0.39 0.14
CA PHE A 146 3.43 1.04 1.44
C PHE A 146 2.85 2.45 1.32
N TYR A 147 1.78 2.74 2.05
CA TYR A 147 1.20 4.07 2.06
C TYR A 147 0.72 4.48 3.45
N CYS A 148 0.69 5.79 3.66
CA CYS A 148 0.00 6.41 4.77
C CYS A 148 -0.91 7.51 4.21
N SER A 149 -2.19 7.49 4.61
CA SER A 149 -3.20 8.39 4.09
C SER A 149 -4.28 8.69 5.12
N TYR A 150 -4.52 9.96 5.40
CA TYR A 150 -5.73 10.40 6.13
C TYR A 150 -6.95 10.58 5.20
N TRP A 151 -6.79 10.34 3.90
CA TRP A 151 -7.89 10.24 2.95
C TRP A 151 -8.17 8.76 2.69
N THR A 152 -9.22 8.26 3.34
CA THR A 152 -9.73 6.92 3.13
C THR A 152 -11.08 7.02 2.43
N GLU A 153 -11.40 6.08 1.55
CA GLU A 153 -12.76 5.96 0.97
C GLU A 153 -13.79 5.53 2.03
N ASP A 154 -13.33 5.01 3.17
CA ASP A 154 -14.14 4.64 4.32
C ASP A 154 -14.55 5.89 5.11
N LYS A 155 -15.79 6.34 4.90
CA LYS A 155 -16.40 7.48 5.62
C LYS A 155 -16.47 7.30 7.14
N ASN A 156 -16.24 6.08 7.64
CA ASN A 156 -16.41 5.70 9.04
C ASN A 156 -15.12 5.78 9.88
N VAL A 157 -13.99 6.21 9.30
CA VAL A 157 -12.72 6.32 10.01
C VAL A 157 -12.25 7.77 10.00
N THR A 158 -12.62 8.50 11.05
CA THR A 158 -12.41 9.95 11.15
C THR A 158 -11.25 10.37 12.04
N GLU A 159 -10.59 9.43 12.73
CA GLU A 159 -9.50 9.72 13.66
C GLU A 159 -8.17 9.15 13.13
N GLY A 160 -7.32 10.03 12.62
CA GLY A 160 -5.93 9.74 12.23
C GLY A 160 -5.71 9.28 10.78
N SER A 161 -4.46 8.92 10.49
CA SER A 161 -4.03 8.40 9.18
C SER A 161 -4.12 6.87 9.11
N VAL A 162 -4.53 6.33 7.96
CA VAL A 162 -4.48 4.90 7.66
C VAL A 162 -3.13 4.56 7.07
N VAL A 163 -2.48 3.55 7.63
CA VAL A 163 -1.25 2.95 7.13
C VAL A 163 -1.58 1.61 6.47
N TYR A 164 -0.99 1.35 5.32
CA TYR A 164 -1.07 0.06 4.65
C TYR A 164 0.32 -0.34 4.17
N LEU A 165 0.77 -1.52 4.58
CA LEU A 165 2.02 -2.14 4.14
C LEU A 165 1.72 -3.54 3.62
N GLU A 166 2.18 -3.86 2.41
CA GLU A 166 2.15 -5.20 1.80
C GLU A 166 3.60 -5.66 1.60
N THR A 167 3.92 -6.84 2.12
CA THR A 167 5.28 -7.39 2.17
C THR A 167 5.27 -8.93 2.23
N ASP A 168 6.45 -9.53 2.24
CA ASP A 168 6.62 -10.98 2.35
C ASP A 168 6.28 -11.50 3.77
N ILE A 169 5.74 -12.72 3.85
CA ILE A 169 5.23 -13.31 5.10
C ILE A 169 6.33 -13.60 6.14
N GLU A 170 7.57 -13.76 5.69
CA GLU A 170 8.73 -14.10 6.52
C GLU A 170 9.02 -13.01 7.56
N TYR A 171 8.74 -11.75 7.21
CA TYR A 171 8.94 -10.60 8.09
C TYR A 171 8.01 -10.58 9.30
N LEU A 172 6.97 -11.41 9.35
CA LEU A 172 6.07 -11.49 10.50
C LEU A 172 6.79 -11.97 11.77
N GLY A 173 7.80 -12.83 11.62
CA GLY A 173 8.61 -13.35 12.72
C GLY A 173 9.91 -12.60 12.97
N ASP A 174 10.17 -11.53 12.22
CA ASP A 174 11.40 -10.74 12.31
C ASP A 174 11.19 -9.56 13.28
N GLU A 175 11.78 -9.65 14.47
CA GLU A 175 11.65 -8.61 15.51
C GLU A 175 12.26 -7.27 15.08
N GLU A 176 13.34 -7.29 14.29
CA GLU A 176 14.01 -6.08 13.80
C GLU A 176 13.09 -5.35 12.82
N PHE A 177 12.50 -6.10 11.88
CA PHE A 177 11.51 -5.55 10.96
C PHE A 177 10.32 -4.93 11.70
N ILE A 178 9.76 -5.63 12.70
CA ILE A 178 8.64 -5.10 13.48
C ILE A 178 9.07 -3.82 14.22
N ASN A 179 10.20 -3.83 14.92
CA ASN A 179 10.65 -2.66 15.67
C ASN A 179 10.91 -1.45 14.78
N GLU A 180 11.56 -1.65 13.62
CA GLU A 180 11.80 -0.57 12.66
C GLU A 180 10.50 -0.06 12.05
N PHE A 181 9.55 -0.94 11.74
CA PHE A 181 8.23 -0.52 11.25
C PHE A 181 7.51 0.40 12.24
N PHE A 182 7.50 0.06 13.53
CA PHE A 182 6.94 0.95 14.56
C PHE A 182 7.77 2.22 14.72
N GLY A 183 9.10 2.11 14.64
CA GLY A 183 10.05 3.21 14.77
C GLY A 183 9.78 4.34 13.78
N ILE A 184 9.48 4.00 12.51
CA ILE A 184 9.14 4.96 11.45
C ILE A 184 8.08 5.97 11.88
N PHE A 185 7.10 5.55 12.69
CA PHE A 185 5.98 6.41 13.05
C PHE A 185 6.21 7.20 14.33
N LYS A 186 7.16 6.81 15.19
CA LYS A 186 7.41 7.50 16.47
C LYS A 186 7.78 8.97 16.29
N ASP A 187 8.56 9.27 15.27
CA ASP A 187 9.16 10.60 15.06
C ASP A 187 8.52 11.38 13.90
N ILE A 188 7.44 10.87 13.30
CA ILE A 188 6.74 11.60 12.24
C ILE A 188 5.95 12.76 12.85
N PRO A 189 6.23 14.02 12.43
CA PRO A 189 5.52 15.16 12.95
C PRO A 189 4.04 15.08 12.57
N GLU A 190 3.18 15.42 13.52
CA GLU A 190 1.76 15.57 13.27
C GLU A 190 1.50 16.64 12.20
N GLU A 191 0.61 16.31 11.27
CA GLU A 191 0.25 17.19 10.17
C GLU A 191 -0.49 18.43 10.71
N SER A 192 0.10 19.61 10.57
CA SER A 192 -0.59 20.85 10.94
C SER A 192 -1.90 21.03 10.14
N GLU A 193 -2.94 21.57 10.79
CA GLU A 193 -4.25 21.81 10.17
C GLU A 193 -4.18 22.65 8.89
N LYS A 194 -3.29 23.65 8.87
CA LYS A 194 -3.04 24.49 7.67
C LYS A 194 -2.53 23.68 6.48
N ARG A 195 -1.63 22.72 6.72
CA ARG A 195 -1.06 21.87 5.67
C ARG A 195 -2.09 20.84 5.20
N PHE A 196 -2.83 20.26 6.13
CA PHE A 196 -3.94 19.36 5.85
C PHE A 196 -4.98 19.99 4.90
N GLU A 197 -5.48 21.19 5.21
CA GLU A 197 -6.47 21.88 4.38
C GLU A 197 -5.90 22.27 3.00
N LYS A 198 -4.62 22.63 2.92
CA LYS A 198 -3.95 22.91 1.65
C LYS A 198 -3.87 21.67 0.75
N GLU A 199 -3.44 20.53 1.29
CA GLU A 199 -3.37 19.27 0.52
C GLU A 199 -4.76 18.77 0.13
N LYS A 200 -5.74 18.86 1.03
CA LYS A 200 -7.15 18.59 0.76
C LYS A 200 -7.66 19.38 -0.45
N LYS A 201 -7.45 20.70 -0.45
CA LYS A 201 -7.88 21.57 -1.54
C LYS A 201 -7.23 21.17 -2.87
N LYS A 202 -5.91 20.92 -2.87
CA LYS A 202 -5.16 20.49 -4.06
C LYS A 202 -5.69 19.18 -4.65
N ILE A 203 -6.04 18.21 -3.79
CA ILE A 203 -6.59 16.93 -4.23
C ILE A 203 -8.00 17.10 -4.77
N MET A 204 -8.86 17.88 -4.10
CA MET A 204 -10.23 18.17 -4.55
C MET A 204 -10.24 18.84 -5.92
N GLU A 205 -9.39 19.85 -6.14
CA GLU A 205 -9.20 20.49 -7.44
C GLU A 205 -8.76 19.47 -8.52
N GLY A 206 -7.94 18.49 -8.15
CA GLY A 206 -7.53 17.41 -9.03
C GLY A 206 -8.68 16.47 -9.42
N ILE A 207 -9.50 16.08 -8.43
CA ILE A 207 -10.68 15.22 -8.65
C ILE A 207 -11.71 15.94 -9.53
N GLU A 208 -11.94 17.23 -9.31
CA GLU A 208 -12.86 18.02 -10.13
C GLU A 208 -12.39 18.10 -11.58
N LYS A 209 -11.09 18.34 -11.82
CA LYS A 209 -10.50 18.32 -13.18
C LYS A 209 -10.64 16.97 -13.85
N ASP A 210 -10.43 15.87 -13.11
CA ASP A 210 -10.59 14.52 -13.65
C ASP A 210 -12.06 14.26 -14.02
N LYS A 211 -13.02 14.66 -13.17
CA LYS A 211 -14.47 14.56 -13.48
C LYS A 211 -14.88 15.41 -14.67
N GLU A 212 -14.33 16.62 -14.81
CA GLU A 212 -14.57 17.47 -15.99
C GLU A 212 -13.99 16.85 -17.25
N ASN A 213 -12.78 16.28 -17.19
CA ASN A 213 -12.18 15.58 -18.33
C ASN A 213 -12.91 14.29 -18.70
N GLU A 214 -13.51 13.59 -17.74
CA GLU A 214 -14.33 12.41 -18.01
C GLU A 214 -15.60 12.75 -18.79
N LYS A 215 -16.19 13.93 -18.53
CA LYS A 215 -17.35 14.45 -19.28
C LYS A 215 -17.03 14.89 -20.70
N LYS A 216 -15.76 15.13 -21.03
CA LYS A 216 -15.33 15.57 -22.36
C LYS A 216 -15.37 14.41 -23.35
N ASP A 217 -15.92 14.68 -24.52
CA ASP A 217 -15.98 13.73 -25.62
C ASP A 217 -14.57 13.49 -26.22
N PHE A 218 -14.39 12.38 -26.92
CA PHE A 218 -13.10 11.96 -27.50
C PHE A 218 -12.45 13.06 -28.34
N VAL A 219 -13.25 13.80 -29.12
CA VAL A 219 -12.79 14.90 -29.98
C VAL A 219 -12.26 16.09 -29.16
N GLU A 220 -12.92 16.44 -28.07
CA GLU A 220 -12.49 17.53 -27.18
C GLU A 220 -11.16 17.20 -26.49
N ARG A 221 -10.95 15.93 -26.11
CA ARG A 221 -9.69 15.46 -25.53
C ARG A 221 -8.52 15.58 -26.51
N ILE A 222 -8.74 15.24 -27.79
CA ILE A 222 -7.72 15.37 -28.84
C ILE A 222 -7.37 16.84 -29.09
N ILE A 223 -8.35 17.74 -29.18
CA ILE A 223 -8.11 19.17 -29.43
C ILE A 223 -7.29 19.79 -28.29
N GLU A 224 -7.56 19.44 -27.03
CA GLU A 224 -6.76 19.89 -25.90
C GLU A 224 -5.33 19.38 -25.91
N GLU A 225 -5.13 18.12 -26.29
CA GLU A 225 -3.80 17.51 -26.36
C GLU A 225 -2.94 18.14 -27.47
N ILE A 226 -3.56 18.43 -28.62
CA ILE A 226 -2.95 19.23 -29.70
C ILE A 226 -2.55 20.60 -29.14
N ASN A 227 -3.48 21.35 -28.53
CA ASN A 227 -3.21 22.70 -28.03
C ASN A 227 -2.13 22.76 -26.93
N LYS A 228 -2.06 21.76 -26.04
CA LYS A 228 -1.00 21.65 -25.02
C LYS A 228 0.38 21.41 -25.65
N ASN A 229 0.45 20.59 -26.69
CA ASN A 229 1.70 20.31 -27.39
C ASN A 229 2.16 21.47 -28.27
N THR A 230 1.23 22.19 -28.92
CA THR A 230 1.54 23.41 -29.70
C THR A 230 2.08 24.53 -28.80
N ASN A 231 1.55 24.68 -27.59
CA ASN A 231 2.04 25.67 -26.62
C ASN A 231 3.43 25.31 -26.04
N ARG A 232 3.77 24.03 -25.87
CA ARG A 232 5.14 23.61 -25.50
C ARG A 232 6.17 23.90 -26.59
N GLY A 233 5.80 23.75 -27.86
CA GLY A 233 6.66 24.09 -29.02
C GLY A 233 6.98 25.59 -29.13
N ASN A 234 6.07 26.46 -28.70
CA ASN A 234 6.27 27.92 -28.72
C ASN A 234 7.16 28.45 -27.58
N ILE A 235 7.33 27.70 -26.48
CA ILE A 235 8.23 28.07 -25.38
C ILE A 235 9.70 27.78 -25.76
N ILE A 236 9.96 26.71 -26.53
CA ILE A 236 11.32 26.34 -26.97
C ILE A 236 11.85 27.32 -28.04
N LYS A 237 10.98 27.88 -28.89
CA LYS A 237 11.36 28.84 -29.93
C LYS A 237 11.65 30.27 -29.44
N LYS A 238 11.47 30.58 -28.14
CA LYS A 238 11.76 31.91 -27.56
C LYS A 238 13.15 32.06 -26.93
N LYS A 239 14.05 31.07 -27.02
CA LYS A 239 15.48 31.30 -26.74
C LYS A 239 16.15 31.98 -27.93
N LYS A 240 16.23 33.32 -27.88
CA LYS A 240 16.95 34.16 -28.86
C LYS A 240 18.40 33.69 -29.03
N PRO A 241 18.99 33.79 -30.24
CA PRO A 241 20.40 33.52 -30.45
C PRO A 241 21.22 34.64 -29.79
N ASN A 242 22.20 34.28 -28.97
CA ASN A 242 23.21 35.22 -28.49
C ASN A 242 23.97 35.77 -29.70
N LYS A 243 23.75 37.05 -30.00
CA LYS A 243 24.57 37.82 -30.94
C LYS A 243 25.99 37.88 -30.38
N LYS A 244 26.96 37.44 -31.19
CA LYS A 244 28.38 37.78 -31.05
C LYS A 244 28.53 39.31 -30.98
N ILE A 245 29.32 39.79 -30.04
CA ILE A 245 30.01 41.08 -30.14
C ILE A 245 31.48 40.83 -29.82
N LYS A 246 32.30 41.53 -30.60
CA LYS A 246 33.71 41.37 -30.94
C LYS A 246 34.68 41.16 -29.78
#